data_AF-A0A6I3ZWZ3-F1
#
_entry.id   AF-A0A6I3ZWZ3-F1
#
_cell.length_a   1.000
_cell.length_b   1.000
_cell.length_c   1.000
_cell.angle_alpha   90.00
_cell.angle_beta   90.00
_cell.angle_gamma   90.00
#
_symmetry.space_group_name_H-M   'P 1'
#
loop_
_entity.id
_entity.type
_entity.pdbx_description
1 polymer ?
#
loop_
_entity_poly.entity_id
_entity_poly.type
_entity_poly.pdbx_seq_one_letter_code
_entity_poly.pdbx_strand_id
1 'polypeptide(L)'
;MPVSNGDRRRLTPIRLAIATAMVLAIGYVAAGCIFDRRGDAEDLDRHIRAMPGVADTDMTYGNTFTSGEHFDLNVTLQQDITESQIRDIGKYFAGRTDLTGLSERSAELSLRMPIMPPPPPKTLDARDYQSAWFSRGPFNTTNSPTGDNIADAAAAWLRMVRSPIVADASLTAPTWNGPADSRQVTITLKPTATQAEALALQAGEPMLSDARWGISVQGDPTSRPHTYFASPRPPSDDDLRTWREVSALIGSYYEATAEANAPADPGQQAETVVKFAIATDAGSQPQARHIAFGVPTLLQRLGRPVAVTIWAGDGGAEFIVGGCYRHDDKHHRSPLEIELSATFEKC
;
A
#
# COMPACT_ATOMS: atom_id res chain seq x y z
N MET A 1 9.38 74.84 36.72
CA MET A 1 10.02 74.82 35.39
C MET A 1 9.45 73.64 34.60
N PRO A 2 9.25 73.77 33.27
CA PRO A 2 7.97 73.41 32.63
C PRO A 2 8.01 72.26 31.59
N VAL A 3 6.84 72.06 30.94
CA VAL A 3 6.55 71.46 29.60
C VAL A 3 6.01 70.00 29.67
N SER A 4 4.92 69.57 29.01
CA SER A 4 4.15 70.09 27.86
C SER A 4 2.69 69.58 27.86
N ASN A 5 1.84 70.32 27.15
CA ASN A 5 0.53 69.92 26.64
C ASN A 5 0.62 68.70 25.70
N GLY A 6 -0.40 67.83 25.75
CA GLY A 6 -0.65 66.78 24.76
C GLY A 6 -2.11 66.79 24.30
N ASP A 7 -2.28 67.14 23.02
CA ASP A 7 -3.54 67.31 22.29
C ASP A 7 -4.55 66.16 22.41
N ARG A 8 -5.81 66.52 22.76
CA ARG A 8 -6.98 65.69 22.49
C ARG A 8 -7.40 65.82 21.02
N ARG A 9 -6.94 64.92 20.15
CA ARG A 9 -7.55 64.76 18.82
C ARG A 9 -8.85 63.96 18.92
N ARG A 10 -9.98 64.67 18.78
CA ARG A 10 -11.30 64.07 18.56
C ARG A 10 -11.31 63.33 17.21
N LEU A 11 -11.56 62.03 17.23
CA LEU A 11 -11.82 61.24 16.03
C LEU A 11 -13.29 61.44 15.62
N THR A 12 -13.51 61.76 14.34
CA THR A 12 -14.83 61.96 13.73
C THR A 12 -15.57 60.62 13.54
N PRO A 13 -16.92 60.61 13.60
CA PRO A 13 -17.75 59.40 13.67
C PRO A 13 -17.66 58.47 12.45
N ILE A 14 -17.10 58.93 11.33
CA ILE A 14 -16.96 58.15 10.09
C ILE A 14 -15.81 57.13 10.16
N ARG A 15 -14.77 57.39 10.98
CA ARG A 15 -13.68 56.42 11.19
C ARG A 15 -14.06 55.26 12.12
N LEU A 16 -15.12 55.42 12.91
CA LEU A 16 -15.60 54.37 13.81
C LEU A 16 -16.33 53.26 13.02
N ALA A 17 -17.11 53.61 12.00
CA ALA A 17 -17.91 52.65 11.21
C ALA A 17 -17.05 51.72 10.32
N ILE A 18 -15.94 52.22 9.77
CA ILE A 18 -15.02 51.41 8.95
C ILE A 18 -14.19 50.45 9.83
N ALA A 19 -13.87 50.84 11.06
CA ALA A 19 -13.18 49.97 12.01
C ALA A 19 -14.06 48.81 12.51
N THR A 20 -15.38 49.02 12.65
CA THR A 20 -16.29 47.94 13.11
C THR A 20 -16.59 46.90 12.02
N ALA A 21 -16.71 47.33 10.75
CA ALA A 21 -16.95 46.40 9.64
C ALA A 21 -15.72 45.54 9.29
N MET A 22 -14.51 46.08 9.43
CA MET A 22 -13.28 45.34 9.13
C MET A 22 -12.90 44.35 10.25
N VAL A 23 -13.25 44.64 11.52
CA VAL A 23 -13.09 43.69 12.64
C VAL A 23 -14.09 42.54 12.57
N LEU A 24 -15.31 42.76 12.07
CA LEU A 24 -16.29 41.68 11.84
C LEU A 24 -15.93 40.81 10.61
N ALA A 25 -15.37 41.40 9.55
CA ALA A 25 -14.90 40.64 8.39
C ALA A 25 -13.64 39.81 8.69
N ILE A 26 -12.70 40.32 9.48
CA ILE A 26 -11.52 39.56 9.94
C ILE A 26 -11.93 38.51 11.00
N GLY A 27 -12.94 38.80 11.82
CA GLY A 27 -13.51 37.84 12.77
C GLY A 27 -14.17 36.63 12.10
N TYR A 28 -14.79 36.82 10.93
CA TYR A 28 -15.41 35.70 10.18
C TYR A 28 -14.41 34.85 9.39
N VAL A 29 -13.32 35.42 8.87
CA VAL A 29 -12.27 34.65 8.19
C VAL A 29 -11.38 33.92 9.22
N ALA A 30 -11.25 34.44 10.44
CA ALA A 30 -10.57 33.76 11.55
C ALA A 30 -11.43 32.71 12.27
N ALA A 31 -12.78 32.81 12.22
CA ALA A 31 -13.67 31.81 12.83
C ALA A 31 -13.69 30.48 12.06
N GLY A 32 -13.26 30.45 10.80
CA GLY A 32 -13.02 29.21 10.06
C GLY A 32 -11.73 28.46 10.47
N CYS A 33 -10.93 29.02 11.39
CA CYS A 33 -9.60 28.52 11.75
C CYS A 33 -9.45 28.07 13.22
N ILE A 34 -10.53 27.95 14.01
CA ILE A 34 -10.43 27.69 15.47
C ILE A 34 -11.54 26.76 15.98
N PHE A 35 -11.73 25.61 15.34
CA PHE A 35 -12.34 24.47 16.03
C PHE A 35 -11.35 23.33 15.97
N ASP A 36 -10.47 23.30 16.97
CA ASP A 36 -9.59 22.15 17.17
C ASP A 36 -10.45 20.95 17.60
N ARG A 37 -10.63 19.99 16.69
CA ARG A 37 -11.41 18.76 16.94
C ARG A 37 -10.59 17.69 17.65
N ARG A 38 -9.41 18.03 18.17
CA ARG A 38 -8.59 17.13 18.97
C ARG A 38 -9.36 16.46 20.10
N GLY A 39 -10.24 17.18 20.79
CA GLY A 39 -11.05 16.60 21.87
C GLY A 39 -12.00 15.49 21.38
N ASP A 40 -12.57 15.65 20.19
CA ASP A 40 -13.42 14.64 19.55
C ASP A 40 -12.59 13.44 19.07
N ALA A 41 -11.39 13.67 18.53
CA ALA A 41 -10.45 12.63 18.15
C ALA A 41 -10.01 11.79 19.37
N GLU A 42 -9.64 12.44 20.47
CA GLU A 42 -9.25 11.77 21.72
C GLU A 42 -10.41 11.00 22.36
N ASP A 43 -11.65 11.48 22.23
CA ASP A 43 -12.85 10.77 22.68
C ASP A 43 -13.13 9.52 21.84
N LEU A 44 -13.00 9.63 20.52
CA LEU A 44 -13.10 8.51 19.58
C LEU A 44 -12.04 7.45 19.89
N ASP A 45 -10.76 7.82 20.03
CA ASP A 45 -9.66 6.92 20.41
C ASP A 45 -9.97 6.17 21.70
N ARG A 46 -10.36 6.90 22.77
CA ARG A 46 -10.66 6.31 24.07
C ARG A 46 -11.80 5.30 23.99
N HIS A 47 -12.83 5.59 23.18
CA HIS A 47 -13.95 4.68 23.00
C HIS A 47 -13.52 3.41 22.25
N ILE A 48 -12.82 3.55 21.12
CA ILE A 48 -12.36 2.40 20.34
C ILE A 48 -11.38 1.54 21.14
N ARG A 49 -10.46 2.14 21.90
CA ARG A 49 -9.55 1.40 22.80
C ARG A 49 -10.29 0.53 23.82
N ALA A 50 -11.47 0.96 24.27
CA ALA A 50 -12.30 0.22 25.21
C ALA A 50 -13.21 -0.83 24.55
N MET A 51 -13.25 -0.92 23.22
CA MET A 51 -14.10 -1.88 22.51
C MET A 51 -13.58 -3.32 22.65
N PRO A 52 -14.47 -4.32 22.75
CA PRO A 52 -14.06 -5.72 22.79
C PRO A 52 -13.27 -6.14 21.54
N GLY A 53 -12.19 -6.90 21.75
CA GLY A 53 -11.30 -7.36 20.68
C GLY A 53 -10.23 -6.35 20.26
N VAL A 54 -10.19 -5.16 20.86
CA VAL A 54 -9.10 -4.19 20.70
C VAL A 54 -8.04 -4.46 21.76
N ALA A 55 -6.78 -4.56 21.33
CA ALA A 55 -5.63 -4.75 22.21
C ALA A 55 -4.98 -3.39 22.56
N ASP A 56 -4.83 -2.52 21.57
CA ASP A 56 -4.23 -1.20 21.74
C ASP A 56 -4.66 -0.25 20.62
N THR A 57 -4.50 1.05 20.83
CA THR A 57 -4.72 2.08 19.81
C THR A 57 -3.63 3.15 19.84
N ASP A 58 -3.23 3.58 18.65
CA ASP A 58 -2.29 4.68 18.45
C ASP A 58 -2.94 5.73 17.53
N MET A 59 -3.16 6.92 18.11
CA MET A 59 -3.90 8.01 17.48
C MET A 59 -2.98 9.17 17.16
N THR A 60 -3.01 9.63 15.92
CA THR A 60 -2.36 10.88 15.49
C THR A 60 -3.42 11.88 15.04
N TYR A 61 -3.28 13.13 15.50
CA TYR A 61 -4.12 14.24 15.04
C TYR A 61 -3.24 15.45 14.79
N GLY A 62 -3.37 16.03 13.60
CA GLY A 62 -2.63 17.20 13.18
C GLY A 62 -3.54 18.19 12.45
N ASN A 63 -3.37 19.47 12.74
CA ASN A 63 -4.00 20.54 11.99
C ASN A 63 -2.93 21.56 11.63
N THR A 64 -2.58 21.67 10.34
CA THR A 64 -1.64 22.68 9.87
C THR A 64 -2.27 23.56 8.80
N PHE A 65 -1.80 24.80 8.72
CA PHE A 65 -2.29 25.74 7.71
C PHE A 65 -2.07 25.25 6.27
N THR A 66 -1.01 24.46 6.05
CA THR A 66 -0.61 23.98 4.72
C THR A 66 -1.26 22.67 4.30
N SER A 67 -1.47 21.74 5.24
CA SER A 67 -2.04 20.41 4.96
C SER A 67 -3.49 20.23 5.40
N GLY A 68 -4.03 21.17 6.18
CA GLY A 68 -5.34 21.04 6.80
C GLY A 68 -5.35 20.09 8.00
N GLU A 69 -6.56 19.72 8.39
CA GLU A 69 -6.85 18.77 9.47
C GLU A 69 -6.71 17.32 8.98
N HIS A 70 -6.04 16.49 9.78
CA HIS A 70 -5.82 15.08 9.52
C HIS A 70 -5.90 14.28 10.83
N PHE A 71 -6.62 13.17 10.77
CA PHE A 71 -6.85 12.27 11.90
C PHE A 71 -6.56 10.83 11.48
N ASP A 72 -5.64 10.17 12.19
CA ASP A 72 -5.29 8.78 11.98
C ASP A 72 -5.50 7.97 13.25
N LEU A 73 -6.13 6.81 13.11
CA LEU A 73 -6.29 5.85 14.20
C LEU A 73 -5.79 4.47 13.77
N ASN A 74 -4.71 4.03 14.39
CA ASN A 74 -4.24 2.66 14.29
C ASN A 74 -4.84 1.84 15.43
N VAL A 75 -5.47 0.71 15.13
CA VAL A 75 -6.12 -0.19 16.08
C VAL A 75 -5.46 -1.56 15.98
N THR A 76 -4.75 -1.94 17.03
CA THR A 76 -4.19 -3.30 17.16
C THR A 76 -5.28 -4.22 17.69
N LEU A 77 -5.56 -5.29 16.96
CA LEU A 77 -6.62 -6.24 17.27
C LEU A 77 -6.09 -7.44 18.07
N GLN A 78 -6.97 -8.01 18.90
CA GLN A 78 -6.76 -9.31 19.52
C GLN A 78 -7.00 -10.43 18.51
N GLN A 79 -6.27 -11.54 18.62
CA GLN A 79 -6.35 -12.67 17.66
C GLN A 79 -7.75 -13.32 17.61
N ASP A 80 -8.47 -13.29 18.72
CA ASP A 80 -9.79 -13.90 18.90
C ASP A 80 -10.96 -12.95 18.58
N ILE A 81 -10.69 -11.73 18.06
CA ILE A 81 -11.74 -10.77 17.69
C ILE A 81 -12.79 -11.39 16.75
N THR A 82 -14.06 -11.16 17.01
CA THR A 82 -15.16 -11.69 16.19
C THR A 82 -15.48 -10.78 15.00
N GLU A 83 -16.14 -11.32 13.98
CA GLU A 83 -16.64 -10.50 12.86
C GLU A 83 -17.62 -9.42 13.32
N SER A 84 -18.44 -9.68 14.35
CA SER A 84 -19.33 -8.65 14.91
C SER A 84 -18.54 -7.51 15.56
N GLN A 85 -17.50 -7.83 16.33
CA GLN A 85 -16.69 -6.81 17.01
C GLN A 85 -15.93 -5.91 16.02
N ILE A 86 -15.32 -6.49 14.97
CA ILE A 86 -14.61 -5.69 13.98
C ILE A 86 -15.57 -4.81 13.15
N ARG A 87 -16.79 -5.29 12.91
CA ARG A 87 -17.87 -4.50 12.27
C ARG A 87 -18.26 -3.31 13.13
N ASP A 88 -18.42 -3.51 14.43
CA ASP A 88 -18.78 -2.45 15.37
C ASP A 88 -17.72 -1.34 15.38
N ILE A 89 -16.42 -1.68 15.34
CA ILE A 89 -15.33 -0.70 15.23
C ILE A 89 -15.50 0.17 13.97
N GLY A 90 -15.72 -0.47 12.81
CA GLY A 90 -15.89 0.24 11.54
C GLY A 90 -17.11 1.17 11.52
N LYS A 91 -18.25 0.70 12.05
CA LYS A 91 -19.48 1.51 12.15
C LYS A 91 -19.30 2.68 13.13
N TYR A 92 -18.69 2.44 14.28
CA TYR A 92 -18.46 3.47 15.28
C TYR A 92 -17.51 4.55 14.76
N PHE A 93 -16.38 4.16 14.16
CA PHE A 93 -15.43 5.08 13.54
C PHE A 93 -16.14 5.98 12.52
N ALA A 94 -16.87 5.40 11.57
CA ALA A 94 -17.56 6.19 10.56
C ALA A 94 -18.64 7.11 11.15
N GLY A 95 -19.50 6.58 12.02
CA GLY A 95 -20.54 7.38 12.65
C GLY A 95 -19.97 8.55 13.45
N ARG A 96 -18.87 8.33 14.18
CA ARG A 96 -18.25 9.36 14.99
C ARG A 96 -17.59 10.45 14.14
N THR A 97 -16.83 10.09 13.10
CA THR A 97 -16.18 11.11 12.25
C THR A 97 -17.18 11.92 11.42
N ASP A 98 -18.36 11.36 11.10
CA ASP A 98 -19.45 12.12 10.47
C ASP A 98 -20.09 13.12 11.45
N LEU A 99 -20.33 12.70 12.69
CA LEU A 99 -20.95 13.55 13.71
C LEU A 99 -20.05 14.69 14.18
N THR A 100 -18.73 14.47 14.24
CA THR A 100 -17.76 15.44 14.73
C THR A 100 -17.14 16.27 13.61
N GLY A 101 -17.27 15.84 12.36
CA GLY A 101 -16.68 16.47 11.19
C GLY A 101 -15.22 16.10 10.94
N LEU A 102 -14.63 15.16 11.71
CA LEU A 102 -13.25 14.69 11.48
C LEU A 102 -13.02 14.17 10.05
N SER A 103 -14.05 13.66 9.38
CA SER A 103 -13.98 13.22 7.98
C SER A 103 -14.20 14.33 6.93
N GLU A 104 -14.33 15.60 7.33
CA GLU A 104 -14.46 16.73 6.37
C GLU A 104 -13.19 16.96 5.55
N ARG A 105 -12.04 16.53 6.06
CA ARG A 105 -10.75 16.60 5.36
C ARG A 105 -10.15 15.21 5.15
N SER A 106 -9.73 14.58 6.24
CA SER A 106 -9.07 13.28 6.22
C SER A 106 -9.20 12.59 7.56
N ALA A 107 -9.86 11.44 7.57
CA ALA A 107 -9.93 10.54 8.71
C ALA A 107 -9.54 9.13 8.25
N GLU A 108 -8.55 8.53 8.90
CA GLU A 108 -8.01 7.22 8.56
C GLU A 108 -8.14 6.24 9.73
N LEU A 109 -8.50 5.00 9.41
CA LEU A 109 -8.58 3.88 10.34
C LEU A 109 -7.70 2.75 9.79
N SER A 110 -6.68 2.35 10.55
CA SER A 110 -5.87 1.16 10.25
C SER A 110 -6.15 0.08 11.27
N LEU A 111 -6.80 -1.00 10.85
CA LEU A 111 -6.96 -2.21 11.66
C LEU A 111 -5.74 -3.09 11.45
N ARG A 112 -5.08 -3.52 12.54
CA ARG A 112 -3.85 -4.31 12.50
C ARG A 112 -4.03 -5.61 13.26
N MET A 113 -3.86 -6.74 12.58
CA MET A 113 -3.85 -8.06 13.20
C MET A 113 -2.41 -8.54 13.32
N PRO A 114 -1.88 -8.79 14.54
CA PRO A 114 -0.54 -9.34 14.70
C PRO A 114 -0.34 -10.65 13.92
N ILE A 115 0.81 -10.85 13.31
CA ILE A 115 1.20 -12.11 12.66
C ILE A 115 1.73 -13.06 13.74
N MET A 116 1.18 -14.28 13.80
CA MET A 116 1.51 -15.27 14.81
C MET A 116 2.04 -16.59 14.18
N PRO A 117 3.22 -17.08 14.58
CA PRO A 117 4.20 -16.40 15.45
C PRO A 117 4.77 -15.14 14.79
N PRO A 118 5.26 -14.15 15.57
CA PRO A 118 5.86 -12.95 15.00
C PRO A 118 7.11 -13.33 14.18
N PRO A 119 7.43 -12.56 13.12
CA PRO A 119 8.67 -12.74 12.38
C PRO A 119 9.89 -12.63 13.30
N PRO A 120 11.02 -13.27 12.96
CA PRO A 120 12.25 -13.12 13.73
C PRO A 120 12.65 -11.64 13.84
N PRO A 121 13.14 -11.18 15.01
CA PRO A 121 13.60 -9.81 15.18
C PRO A 121 14.66 -9.43 14.14
N LYS A 122 14.62 -8.18 13.67
CA LYS A 122 15.55 -7.62 12.66
C LYS A 122 15.45 -8.24 11.26
N THR A 123 14.38 -8.98 10.99
CA THR A 123 14.08 -9.38 9.62
C THR A 123 13.71 -8.11 8.83
N LEU A 124 14.54 -7.77 7.85
CA LEU A 124 14.33 -6.63 6.97
C LEU A 124 13.00 -6.78 6.24
N ASP A 125 12.21 -5.70 6.19
CA ASP A 125 10.91 -5.60 5.52
C ASP A 125 9.83 -6.60 5.99
N ALA A 126 10.09 -7.41 7.03
CA ALA A 126 9.08 -8.26 7.64
C ALA A 126 8.14 -7.42 8.49
N ARG A 127 6.86 -7.42 8.10
CA ARG A 127 5.78 -6.88 8.92
C ARG A 127 5.44 -7.88 10.02
N ASP A 128 5.19 -7.38 11.21
CA ASP A 128 4.67 -8.13 12.36
C ASP A 128 3.14 -8.08 12.46
N TYR A 129 2.48 -7.45 11.50
CA TYR A 129 1.02 -7.39 11.40
C TYR A 129 0.52 -7.43 9.95
N GLN A 130 -0.69 -7.96 9.80
CA GLN A 130 -1.56 -7.81 8.63
C GLN A 130 -2.42 -6.57 8.82
N SER A 131 -2.87 -5.90 7.76
CA SER A 131 -3.58 -4.62 7.92
C SER A 131 -4.77 -4.39 6.99
N ALA A 132 -5.79 -3.70 7.49
CA ALA A 132 -6.84 -3.09 6.69
C ALA A 132 -6.88 -1.59 6.97
N TRP A 133 -6.64 -0.80 5.93
CA TRP A 133 -6.66 0.65 5.99
C TRP A 133 -7.93 1.18 5.34
N PHE A 134 -8.62 2.05 6.06
CA PHE A 134 -9.84 2.72 5.64
C PHE A 134 -9.66 4.22 5.68
N SER A 135 -10.07 4.91 4.63
CA SER A 135 -9.97 6.37 4.59
C SER A 135 -11.29 7.04 4.26
N ARG A 136 -11.50 8.20 4.86
CA ARG A 136 -12.67 9.06 4.69
C ARG A 136 -12.22 10.50 4.49
N GLY A 137 -13.01 11.24 3.73
CA GLY A 137 -12.78 12.64 3.42
C GLY A 137 -12.20 12.87 2.02
N PRO A 138 -12.29 14.12 1.54
CA PRO A 138 -11.94 14.48 0.17
C PRO A 138 -10.43 14.44 -0.14
N PHE A 139 -9.57 14.30 0.87
CA PHE A 139 -8.12 14.23 0.64
C PHE A 139 -7.71 12.95 -0.12
N ASN A 140 -8.32 11.82 0.24
CA ASN A 140 -7.95 10.50 -0.29
C ASN A 140 -9.03 9.86 -1.17
N THR A 141 -10.26 10.38 -1.14
CA THR A 141 -11.44 9.70 -1.66
C THR A 141 -12.33 10.66 -2.46
N THR A 142 -12.96 10.18 -3.52
CA THR A 142 -13.97 10.99 -4.24
C THR A 142 -15.26 11.12 -3.41
N ASN A 143 -15.64 10.05 -2.73
CA ASN A 143 -16.76 9.99 -1.78
C ASN A 143 -16.31 9.16 -0.57
N SER A 144 -16.66 9.59 0.64
CA SER A 144 -16.34 8.85 1.86
C SER A 144 -17.14 7.54 1.92
N PRO A 145 -16.50 6.38 2.23
CA PRO A 145 -17.22 5.15 2.49
C PRO A 145 -18.14 5.28 3.71
N THR A 146 -19.29 4.61 3.66
CA THR A 146 -20.22 4.55 4.79
C THR A 146 -19.69 3.61 5.88
N GLY A 147 -20.24 3.72 7.09
CA GLY A 147 -19.90 2.80 8.18
C GLY A 147 -20.18 1.33 7.86
N ASP A 148 -21.25 1.06 7.10
CA ASP A 148 -21.54 -0.31 6.64
C ASP A 148 -20.50 -0.80 5.62
N ASN A 149 -20.03 0.07 4.71
CA ASN A 149 -18.96 -0.31 3.78
C ASN A 149 -17.66 -0.66 4.51
N ILE A 150 -17.25 0.16 5.48
CA ILE A 150 -16.06 -0.11 6.29
C ILE A 150 -16.24 -1.42 7.08
N ALA A 151 -17.40 -1.61 7.72
CA ALA A 151 -17.68 -2.79 8.53
C ALA A 151 -17.69 -4.09 7.71
N ASP A 152 -18.32 -4.09 6.53
CA ASP A 152 -18.35 -5.24 5.62
C ASP A 152 -16.96 -5.61 5.11
N ALA A 153 -16.18 -4.60 4.69
CA ALA A 153 -14.82 -4.80 4.20
C ALA A 153 -13.87 -5.28 5.31
N ALA A 154 -14.00 -4.74 6.53
CA ALA A 154 -13.24 -5.18 7.69
C ALA A 154 -13.54 -6.64 8.07
N ALA A 155 -14.81 -7.05 8.04
CA ALA A 155 -15.18 -8.44 8.29
C ALA A 155 -14.64 -9.39 7.21
N ALA A 156 -14.72 -8.99 5.93
CA ALA A 156 -14.15 -9.76 4.84
C ALA A 156 -12.62 -9.90 4.96
N TRP A 157 -11.92 -8.81 5.30
CA TRP A 157 -10.49 -8.86 5.58
C TRP A 157 -10.16 -9.79 6.75
N LEU A 158 -10.94 -9.78 7.84
CA LEU A 158 -10.72 -10.69 8.97
C LEU A 158 -10.82 -12.17 8.56
N ARG A 159 -11.75 -12.53 7.66
CA ARG A 159 -11.85 -13.89 7.12
C ARG A 159 -10.63 -14.27 6.29
N MET A 160 -10.09 -13.34 5.50
CA MET A 160 -8.85 -13.54 4.73
C MET A 160 -7.64 -13.77 5.62
N VAL A 161 -7.44 -12.89 6.61
CA VAL A 161 -6.36 -12.95 7.60
C VAL A 161 -6.34 -14.27 8.36
N ARG A 162 -7.52 -14.87 8.60
CA ARG A 162 -7.69 -16.15 9.30
C ARG A 162 -7.53 -17.37 8.41
N SER A 163 -7.43 -17.18 7.10
CA SER A 163 -7.28 -18.29 6.18
C SER A 163 -5.95 -19.02 6.42
N PRO A 164 -5.92 -20.36 6.49
CA PRO A 164 -4.71 -21.10 6.82
C PRO A 164 -3.61 -20.96 5.77
N ILE A 165 -3.95 -20.56 4.53
CA ILE A 165 -3.02 -20.38 3.41
C ILE A 165 -2.43 -18.96 3.32
N VAL A 166 -2.91 -18.00 4.11
CA VAL A 166 -2.49 -16.59 4.05
C VAL A 166 -1.35 -16.35 5.04
N ALA A 167 -0.25 -15.81 4.55
CA ALA A 167 0.88 -15.34 5.35
C ALA A 167 0.72 -13.87 5.75
N ASP A 168 0.24 -13.05 4.81
CA ASP A 168 -0.07 -11.64 5.03
C ASP A 168 -1.25 -11.22 4.13
N ALA A 169 -2.12 -10.36 4.65
CA ALA A 169 -3.23 -9.76 3.93
C ALA A 169 -3.27 -8.26 4.20
N SER A 170 -3.23 -7.48 3.12
CA SER A 170 -3.44 -6.04 3.17
C SER A 170 -4.68 -5.63 2.39
N LEU A 171 -5.48 -4.74 2.99
CA LEU A 171 -6.63 -4.11 2.38
C LEU A 171 -6.45 -2.59 2.45
N THR A 172 -6.72 -1.91 1.34
CA THR A 172 -6.84 -0.44 1.26
C THR A 172 -8.22 -0.13 0.70
N ALA A 173 -9.04 0.63 1.43
CA ALA A 173 -10.40 0.98 1.03
C ALA A 173 -10.78 2.42 1.45
N PRO A 174 -11.05 3.34 0.52
CA PRO A 174 -10.98 3.17 -0.92
C PRO A 174 -9.55 3.19 -1.46
N THR A 175 -9.38 2.86 -2.74
CA THR A 175 -8.11 3.15 -3.43
C THR A 175 -7.89 4.65 -3.53
N TRP A 176 -6.63 5.11 -3.57
CA TRP A 176 -6.29 6.52 -3.69
C TRP A 176 -7.02 7.20 -4.86
N ASN A 177 -7.72 8.30 -4.59
CA ASN A 177 -8.58 9.02 -5.55
C ASN A 177 -9.71 8.17 -6.19
N GLY A 178 -9.97 6.98 -5.65
CA GLY A 178 -11.02 6.08 -6.13
C GLY A 178 -12.41 6.46 -5.62
N PRO A 179 -13.46 5.80 -6.15
CA PRO A 179 -14.80 5.86 -5.58
C PRO A 179 -14.84 5.18 -4.21
N ALA A 180 -15.86 5.50 -3.40
CA ALA A 180 -16.02 5.03 -2.02
C ALA A 180 -15.97 3.49 -1.88
N ASP A 181 -16.44 2.78 -2.89
CA ASP A 181 -16.50 1.32 -2.93
C ASP A 181 -15.26 0.68 -3.56
N SER A 182 -14.30 1.46 -4.09
CA SER A 182 -13.05 0.89 -4.59
C SER A 182 -12.26 0.23 -3.47
N ARG A 183 -11.46 -0.78 -3.81
CA ARG A 183 -10.56 -1.42 -2.86
C ARG A 183 -9.35 -1.99 -3.59
N GLN A 184 -8.26 -2.09 -2.87
CA GLN A 184 -7.08 -2.85 -3.28
C GLN A 184 -6.80 -3.87 -2.20
N VAL A 185 -6.78 -5.15 -2.59
CA VAL A 185 -6.42 -6.26 -1.70
C VAL A 185 -5.16 -6.91 -2.21
N THR A 186 -4.21 -7.15 -1.32
CA THR A 186 -3.02 -7.94 -1.61
C THR A 186 -2.93 -9.09 -0.62
N ILE A 187 -2.83 -10.32 -1.15
CA ILE A 187 -2.70 -11.55 -0.40
C ILE A 187 -1.31 -12.15 -0.68
N THR A 188 -0.50 -12.26 0.38
CA THR A 188 0.72 -13.04 0.38
C THR A 188 0.40 -14.44 0.89
N LEU A 189 0.64 -15.44 0.06
CA LEU A 189 0.42 -16.85 0.36
C LEU A 189 1.57 -17.41 1.20
N LYS A 190 1.25 -18.37 2.08
CA LYS A 190 2.25 -19.20 2.75
C LYS A 190 3.01 -20.05 1.73
N PRO A 191 4.26 -20.44 2.01
CA PRO A 191 5.04 -21.30 1.11
C PRO A 191 4.39 -22.65 0.78
N THR A 192 3.51 -23.15 1.65
CA THR A 192 2.81 -24.44 1.48
C THR A 192 1.47 -24.33 0.79
N ALA A 193 0.98 -23.11 0.52
CA ALA A 193 -0.32 -22.91 -0.13
C ALA A 193 -0.27 -23.37 -1.60
N THR A 194 -1.36 -23.98 -2.04
CA THR A 194 -1.58 -24.38 -3.43
C THR A 194 -2.50 -23.40 -4.17
N GLN A 195 -2.44 -23.38 -5.50
CA GLN A 195 -3.34 -22.58 -6.31
C GLN A 195 -4.81 -22.96 -6.07
N ALA A 196 -5.11 -24.25 -5.91
CA ALA A 196 -6.47 -24.73 -5.69
C ALA A 196 -7.08 -24.15 -4.41
N GLU A 197 -6.32 -24.10 -3.31
CA GLU A 197 -6.78 -23.49 -2.06
C GLU A 197 -6.96 -21.98 -2.19
N ALA A 198 -6.04 -21.30 -2.90
CA ALA A 198 -6.15 -19.87 -3.15
C ALA A 198 -7.38 -19.52 -4.01
N LEU A 199 -7.67 -20.32 -5.04
CA LEU A 199 -8.88 -20.18 -5.85
C LEU A 199 -10.15 -20.45 -5.04
N ALA A 200 -10.13 -21.41 -4.12
CA ALA A 200 -11.25 -21.66 -3.22
C ALA A 200 -11.51 -20.47 -2.28
N LEU A 201 -10.45 -19.85 -1.73
CA LEU A 201 -10.57 -18.62 -0.96
C LEU A 201 -11.11 -17.46 -1.81
N GLN A 202 -10.61 -17.30 -3.04
CA GLN A 202 -11.10 -16.28 -3.97
C GLN A 202 -12.59 -16.45 -4.29
N ALA A 203 -13.04 -17.69 -4.52
CA ALA A 203 -14.45 -17.98 -4.81
C ALA A 203 -15.37 -17.73 -3.62
N GLY A 204 -14.86 -17.90 -2.39
CA GLY A 204 -15.61 -17.66 -1.15
C GLY A 204 -15.73 -16.18 -0.77
N GLU A 205 -14.82 -15.32 -1.24
CA GLU A 205 -14.77 -13.90 -0.87
C GLU A 205 -14.85 -13.00 -2.11
N PRO A 206 -16.03 -12.42 -2.43
CA PRO A 206 -16.20 -11.56 -3.61
C PRO A 206 -15.24 -10.36 -3.66
N MET A 207 -14.75 -9.88 -2.51
CA MET A 207 -13.77 -8.80 -2.43
C MET A 207 -12.41 -9.16 -3.07
N LEU A 208 -12.14 -10.44 -3.30
CA LEU A 208 -10.91 -10.95 -3.90
C LEU A 208 -10.95 -11.06 -5.43
N SER A 209 -12.04 -10.63 -6.08
CA SER A 209 -12.19 -10.72 -7.54
C SER A 209 -11.02 -10.13 -8.31
N ASP A 210 -10.46 -9.01 -7.81
CA ASP A 210 -9.39 -8.23 -8.43
C ASP A 210 -8.15 -8.11 -7.51
N ALA A 211 -8.03 -9.04 -6.56
CA ALA A 211 -6.92 -9.03 -5.61
C ALA A 211 -5.59 -9.38 -6.28
N ARG A 212 -4.51 -8.82 -5.72
CA ARG A 212 -3.14 -9.23 -6.03
C ARG A 212 -2.77 -10.41 -5.15
N TRP A 213 -2.31 -11.49 -5.75
CA TRP A 213 -1.98 -12.74 -5.07
C TRP A 213 -0.52 -13.08 -5.28
N GLY A 214 0.22 -13.45 -4.25
CA GLY A 214 1.64 -13.68 -4.46
C GLY A 214 2.35 -14.39 -3.35
N ILE A 215 3.67 -14.46 -3.49
CA ILE A 215 4.57 -14.95 -2.47
C ILE A 215 5.70 -13.94 -2.27
N SER A 216 6.21 -13.92 -1.05
CA SER A 216 7.38 -13.17 -0.64
C SER A 216 8.42 -14.19 -0.15
N VAL A 217 9.51 -14.37 -0.90
CA VAL A 217 10.56 -15.35 -0.61
C VAL A 217 11.75 -14.64 -0.01
N GLN A 218 12.02 -14.88 1.28
CA GLN A 218 13.16 -14.31 1.98
C GLN A 218 14.11 -15.44 2.41
N GLY A 219 15.25 -15.53 1.74
CA GLY A 219 16.27 -16.55 2.05
C GLY A 219 17.21 -16.15 3.20
N ASP A 220 17.39 -14.85 3.41
CA ASP A 220 18.21 -14.27 4.49
C ASP A 220 17.38 -13.17 5.19
N PRO A 221 17.26 -13.20 6.54
CA PRO A 221 16.53 -12.18 7.27
C PRO A 221 17.03 -10.75 7.07
N THR A 222 18.28 -10.55 6.68
CA THR A 222 18.88 -9.22 6.49
C THR A 222 18.72 -8.68 5.07
N SER A 223 18.14 -9.47 4.17
CA SER A 223 17.97 -9.12 2.76
C SER A 223 16.52 -8.83 2.41
N ARG A 224 16.31 -8.04 1.36
CA ARG A 224 14.98 -7.80 0.81
C ARG A 224 14.38 -9.11 0.29
N PRO A 225 13.07 -9.35 0.49
CA PRO A 225 12.42 -10.52 -0.08
C PRO A 225 12.28 -10.40 -1.60
N HIS A 226 12.33 -11.53 -2.29
CA HIS A 226 11.96 -11.63 -3.68
C HIS A 226 10.45 -11.88 -3.82
N THR A 227 9.77 -11.04 -4.58
CA THR A 227 8.30 -11.06 -4.66
C THR A 227 7.80 -11.51 -6.03
N TYR A 228 6.77 -12.34 -6.04
CA TYR A 228 6.00 -12.65 -7.23
C TYR A 228 4.53 -12.41 -6.93
N PHE A 229 3.87 -11.54 -7.70
CA PHE A 229 2.44 -11.28 -7.57
C PHE A 229 1.71 -11.45 -8.90
N ALA A 230 0.51 -12.02 -8.87
CA ALA A 230 -0.38 -12.17 -10.00
C ALA A 230 -1.73 -11.51 -9.72
N SER A 231 -2.36 -10.97 -10.76
CA SER A 231 -3.68 -10.35 -10.70
C SER A 231 -4.43 -10.61 -12.02
N PRO A 232 -5.76 -10.83 -12.00
CA PRO A 232 -6.61 -10.93 -10.82
C PRO A 232 -6.63 -12.32 -10.16
N ARG A 233 -6.00 -13.33 -10.80
CA ARG A 233 -6.06 -14.72 -10.33
C ARG A 233 -4.83 -15.10 -9.49
N PRO A 234 -4.98 -16.02 -8.53
CA PRO A 234 -3.85 -16.63 -7.84
C PRO A 234 -2.84 -17.26 -8.81
N PRO A 235 -1.53 -17.14 -8.51
CA PRO A 235 -0.48 -17.80 -9.29
C PRO A 235 -0.68 -19.31 -9.33
N SER A 236 -0.28 -19.93 -10.44
CA SER A 236 -0.26 -21.40 -10.54
C SER A 236 0.83 -22.01 -9.67
N ASP A 237 0.69 -23.28 -9.33
CA ASP A 237 1.71 -24.01 -8.56
C ASP A 237 3.07 -24.02 -9.32
N ASP A 238 3.03 -24.03 -10.66
CA ASP A 238 4.23 -23.92 -11.49
C ASP A 238 4.85 -22.52 -11.46
N ASP A 239 4.04 -21.45 -11.40
CA ASP A 239 4.54 -20.09 -11.21
C ASP A 239 5.25 -19.98 -9.84
N LEU A 240 4.58 -20.46 -8.78
CA LEU A 240 5.11 -20.45 -7.41
C LEU A 240 6.41 -21.24 -7.29
N ARG A 241 6.47 -22.43 -7.88
CA ARG A 241 7.67 -23.27 -7.91
C ARG A 241 8.80 -22.59 -8.70
N THR A 242 8.51 -22.10 -9.91
CA THR A 242 9.49 -21.43 -10.76
C THR A 242 10.07 -20.20 -10.06
N TRP A 243 9.25 -19.40 -9.40
CA TRP A 243 9.73 -18.22 -8.68
C TRP A 243 10.63 -18.56 -7.50
N ARG A 244 10.35 -19.66 -6.77
CA ARG A 244 11.26 -20.13 -5.70
C ARG A 244 12.62 -20.54 -6.25
N GLU A 245 12.65 -21.21 -7.41
CA GLU A 245 13.89 -21.57 -8.09
C GLU A 245 14.65 -20.33 -8.58
N VAL A 246 13.94 -19.34 -9.15
CA VAL A 246 14.53 -18.03 -9.53
C VAL A 246 15.11 -17.33 -8.31
N SER A 247 14.35 -17.25 -7.22
CA SER A 247 14.79 -16.63 -5.97
C SER A 247 16.05 -17.32 -5.40
N ALA A 248 16.11 -18.65 -5.45
CA ALA A 248 17.26 -19.41 -5.00
C ALA A 248 18.49 -19.19 -5.89
N LEU A 249 18.30 -19.08 -7.20
CA LEU A 249 19.38 -18.80 -8.16
C LEU A 249 19.97 -17.40 -7.97
N ILE A 250 19.12 -16.40 -7.76
CA ILE A 250 19.54 -15.01 -7.53
C ILE A 250 20.26 -14.87 -6.18
N GLY A 251 19.80 -15.60 -5.16
CA GLY A 251 20.36 -15.54 -3.81
C GLY A 251 19.98 -14.26 -3.06
N SER A 252 20.44 -14.10 -1.82
CA SER A 252 19.98 -13.02 -0.94
C SER A 252 20.57 -11.63 -1.22
N TYR A 253 21.54 -11.52 -2.12
CA TYR A 253 22.28 -10.26 -2.32
C TYR A 253 21.64 -9.30 -3.32
N TYR A 254 20.88 -9.83 -4.27
CA TYR A 254 20.29 -9.04 -5.34
C TYR A 254 18.79 -8.91 -5.15
N GLU A 255 18.21 -7.87 -5.72
CA GLU A 255 16.77 -7.67 -5.71
C GLU A 255 16.12 -8.42 -6.87
N ALA A 256 14.91 -8.94 -6.65
CA ALA A 256 14.11 -9.57 -7.70
C ALA A 256 12.62 -9.39 -7.43
N THR A 257 11.88 -8.99 -8.46
CA THR A 257 10.42 -8.85 -8.42
C THR A 257 9.81 -9.41 -9.69
N ALA A 258 8.59 -9.92 -9.57
CA ALA A 258 7.80 -10.40 -10.69
C ALA A 258 6.33 -10.04 -10.50
N GLU A 259 5.71 -9.63 -11.60
CA GLU A 259 4.28 -9.34 -11.67
C GLU A 259 3.67 -10.05 -12.87
N ALA A 260 2.49 -10.64 -12.70
CA ALA A 260 1.70 -11.26 -13.75
C ALA A 260 0.27 -10.70 -13.75
N ASN A 261 0.04 -9.69 -14.60
CA ASN A 261 -1.24 -8.98 -14.69
C ASN A 261 -1.96 -9.40 -15.98
N ALA A 262 -3.19 -9.90 -15.85
CA ALA A 262 -4.02 -10.32 -16.98
C ALA A 262 -5.35 -9.52 -17.01
N PRO A 263 -5.58 -8.65 -18.00
CA PRO A 263 -4.67 -8.31 -19.10
C PRO A 263 -3.44 -7.52 -18.63
N ALA A 264 -2.41 -7.46 -19.47
CA ALA A 264 -1.21 -6.67 -19.22
C ALA A 264 -1.57 -5.18 -19.02
N ASP A 265 -0.84 -4.50 -18.14
CA ASP A 265 -1.06 -3.08 -17.90
C ASP A 265 -0.66 -2.24 -19.13
N PRO A 266 -1.28 -1.06 -19.34
CA PRO A 266 -0.90 -0.17 -20.42
C PRO A 266 0.61 0.13 -20.43
N GLY A 267 1.25 -0.12 -21.58
CA GLY A 267 2.69 0.09 -21.75
C GLY A 267 3.58 -1.11 -21.36
N GLN A 268 3.03 -2.18 -20.80
CA GLN A 268 3.78 -3.42 -20.59
C GLN A 268 3.94 -4.22 -21.88
N GLN A 269 5.09 -4.89 -22.01
CA GLN A 269 5.46 -5.70 -23.18
C GLN A 269 4.85 -7.11 -23.14
N ALA A 270 4.50 -7.59 -21.94
CA ALA A 270 3.89 -8.89 -21.70
C ALA A 270 3.05 -8.85 -20.42
N GLU A 271 2.12 -9.80 -20.27
CA GLU A 271 1.34 -9.97 -19.03
C GLU A 271 2.22 -10.29 -17.83
N THR A 272 3.35 -10.97 -18.04
CA THR A 272 4.33 -11.27 -16.98
C THR A 272 5.58 -10.42 -17.18
N VAL A 273 5.95 -9.69 -16.13
CA VAL A 273 7.14 -8.84 -16.08
C VAL A 273 8.02 -9.30 -14.92
N VAL A 274 9.31 -9.52 -15.19
CA VAL A 274 10.31 -9.91 -14.19
C VAL A 274 11.44 -8.90 -14.20
N LYS A 275 11.84 -8.43 -13.02
CA LYS A 275 12.94 -7.50 -12.85
C LYS A 275 13.91 -8.03 -11.81
N PHE A 276 15.21 -8.00 -12.08
CA PHE A 276 16.20 -8.41 -11.09
C PHE A 276 17.56 -7.72 -11.29
N ALA A 277 18.36 -7.67 -10.23
CA ALA A 277 19.70 -7.09 -10.25
C ALA A 277 20.80 -8.15 -10.35
N ILE A 278 21.96 -7.77 -10.88
CA ILE A 278 23.21 -8.54 -10.85
C ILE A 278 24.40 -7.60 -10.59
N ALA A 279 25.49 -8.11 -10.00
CA ALA A 279 26.71 -7.33 -9.81
C ALA A 279 27.52 -7.18 -11.11
N THR A 280 28.37 -6.14 -11.15
CA THR A 280 29.19 -5.78 -12.31
C THR A 280 30.71 -5.83 -12.06
N ASP A 281 31.15 -6.20 -10.86
CA ASP A 281 32.57 -6.31 -10.55
C ASP A 281 33.18 -7.63 -11.06
N ALA A 282 34.48 -7.60 -11.42
CA ALA A 282 35.15 -8.70 -12.10
C ALA A 282 35.12 -10.05 -11.35
N GLY A 283 35.09 -10.02 -10.01
CA GLY A 283 34.97 -11.21 -9.17
C GLY A 283 33.58 -11.85 -9.24
N SER A 284 32.53 -11.05 -9.45
CA SER A 284 31.15 -11.51 -9.51
C SER A 284 30.65 -11.76 -10.94
N GLN A 285 31.41 -11.38 -11.97
CA GLN A 285 31.03 -11.56 -13.38
C GLN A 285 30.61 -12.99 -13.75
N PRO A 286 31.28 -14.07 -13.30
CA PRO A 286 30.83 -15.44 -13.57
C PRO A 286 29.45 -15.75 -12.95
N GLN A 287 29.22 -15.28 -11.72
CA GLN A 287 27.95 -15.47 -11.02
C GLN A 287 26.85 -14.59 -11.64
N ALA A 288 27.16 -13.32 -11.94
CA ALA A 288 26.26 -12.41 -12.62
C ALA A 288 25.81 -12.97 -13.97
N ARG A 289 26.73 -13.55 -14.75
CA ARG A 289 26.42 -14.23 -16.01
C ARG A 289 25.61 -15.50 -15.78
N HIS A 290 25.92 -16.30 -14.75
CA HIS A 290 25.13 -17.47 -14.39
C HIS A 290 23.67 -17.10 -14.07
N ILE A 291 23.44 -16.03 -13.31
CA ILE A 291 22.10 -15.53 -12.98
C ILE A 291 21.42 -14.96 -14.24
N ALA A 292 22.11 -14.10 -15.01
CA ALA A 292 21.56 -13.43 -16.19
C ALA A 292 21.02 -14.40 -17.25
N PHE A 293 21.64 -15.57 -17.41
CA PHE A 293 21.17 -16.61 -18.35
C PHE A 293 20.31 -17.68 -17.66
N GLY A 294 20.56 -17.98 -16.38
CA GLY A 294 19.82 -18.99 -15.64
C GLY A 294 18.38 -18.56 -15.33
N VAL A 295 18.16 -17.31 -14.93
CA VAL A 295 16.81 -16.80 -14.62
C VAL A 295 15.90 -16.87 -15.85
N PRO A 296 16.26 -16.34 -17.04
CA PRO A 296 15.43 -16.47 -18.24
C PRO A 296 15.17 -17.92 -18.66
N THR A 297 16.14 -18.81 -18.45
CA THR A 297 15.97 -20.25 -18.71
C THR A 297 14.88 -20.85 -17.81
N LEU A 298 14.82 -20.47 -16.54
CA LEU A 298 13.74 -20.88 -15.64
C LEU A 298 12.39 -20.29 -16.08
N LEU A 299 12.38 -19.02 -16.49
CA LEU A 299 11.16 -18.31 -16.93
C LEU A 299 10.51 -18.91 -18.18
N GLN A 300 11.27 -19.59 -19.04
CA GLN A 300 10.70 -20.34 -20.19
C GLN A 300 9.66 -21.39 -19.77
N ARG A 301 9.76 -21.91 -18.55
CA ARG A 301 8.84 -22.93 -18.02
C ARG A 301 7.43 -22.38 -17.76
N LEU A 302 7.26 -21.06 -17.68
CA LEU A 302 5.96 -20.43 -17.50
C LEU A 302 5.03 -20.58 -18.72
N GLY A 303 5.58 -20.99 -19.86
CA GLY A 303 4.81 -21.31 -21.07
C GLY A 303 4.16 -20.09 -21.75
N ARG A 304 4.54 -18.88 -21.35
CA ARG A 304 4.03 -17.60 -21.86
C ARG A 304 5.15 -16.57 -22.02
N PRO A 305 4.97 -15.53 -22.85
CA PRO A 305 5.95 -14.46 -22.96
C PRO A 305 6.19 -13.77 -21.62
N VAL A 306 7.46 -13.53 -21.28
CA VAL A 306 7.87 -12.82 -20.07
C VAL A 306 8.78 -11.66 -20.44
N ALA A 307 8.38 -10.44 -20.12
CA ALA A 307 9.24 -9.27 -20.25
C ALA A 307 10.25 -9.27 -19.11
N VAL A 308 11.54 -9.20 -19.42
CA VAL A 308 12.62 -9.26 -18.44
C VAL A 308 13.42 -7.97 -18.48
N THR A 309 13.65 -7.39 -17.29
CA THR A 309 14.59 -6.29 -17.09
C THR A 309 15.68 -6.74 -16.11
N ILE A 310 16.93 -6.66 -16.52
CA ILE A 310 18.09 -6.90 -15.66
C ILE A 310 18.75 -5.56 -15.35
N TRP A 311 18.93 -5.24 -14.07
CA TRP A 311 19.71 -4.07 -13.65
C TRP A 311 21.16 -4.46 -13.39
N ALA A 312 22.08 -3.81 -14.11
CA ALA A 312 23.52 -3.92 -13.94
C ALA A 312 24.13 -2.51 -13.96
N GLY A 313 25.25 -2.34 -13.25
CA GLY A 313 25.96 -1.06 -13.09
C GLY A 313 26.53 -0.43 -14.38
N ASP A 314 26.70 -1.19 -15.47
CA ASP A 314 27.15 -0.71 -16.78
C ASP A 314 26.01 -0.51 -17.79
N GLY A 315 24.75 -0.67 -17.36
CA GLY A 315 23.55 -0.52 -18.16
C GLY A 315 22.64 -1.74 -18.04
N GLY A 316 21.32 -1.51 -18.02
CA GLY A 316 20.37 -2.62 -17.95
C GLY A 316 20.31 -3.48 -19.21
N ALA A 317 19.61 -4.60 -19.13
CA ALA A 317 19.20 -5.39 -20.28
C ALA A 317 17.68 -5.58 -20.26
N GLU A 318 17.03 -5.31 -21.40
CA GLU A 318 15.59 -5.47 -21.57
C GLU A 318 15.29 -6.39 -22.74
N PHE A 319 14.52 -7.46 -22.53
CA PHE A 319 14.19 -8.46 -23.57
C PHE A 319 12.92 -9.25 -23.22
N ILE A 320 12.37 -10.01 -24.17
CA ILE A 320 11.26 -10.95 -23.90
C ILE A 320 11.73 -12.40 -23.99
N VAL A 321 11.46 -13.19 -22.95
CA VAL A 321 11.56 -14.65 -23.04
C VAL A 321 10.35 -15.20 -23.79
N GLY A 322 10.57 -15.85 -24.93
CA GLY A 322 9.51 -16.54 -25.69
C GLY A 322 8.59 -15.61 -26.51
N GLY A 323 9.02 -14.39 -26.81
CA GLY A 323 8.31 -13.44 -27.66
C GLY A 323 9.26 -12.37 -28.24
N CYS A 324 8.70 -11.27 -28.74
CA CYS A 324 9.46 -10.16 -29.33
C CYS A 324 9.39 -8.90 -28.48
N TYR A 325 10.54 -8.40 -28.03
CA TYR A 325 10.61 -7.12 -27.32
C TYR A 325 10.47 -5.96 -28.30
N ARG A 326 9.62 -4.98 -27.97
CA ARG A 326 9.53 -3.72 -28.72
C ARG A 326 10.33 -2.65 -27.99
N HIS A 327 11.59 -2.48 -28.41
CA HIS A 327 12.43 -1.41 -27.87
C HIS A 327 11.89 -0.03 -28.29
N ASP A 328 12.12 0.98 -27.43
CA ASP A 328 12.00 2.38 -27.84
C ASP A 328 13.05 2.67 -28.93
N ASP A 329 12.70 3.47 -29.94
CA ASP A 329 13.59 3.86 -31.04
C ASP A 329 14.88 4.53 -30.56
N LYS A 330 14.91 5.07 -29.33
CA LYS A 330 16.07 5.72 -28.71
C LYS A 330 16.90 4.78 -27.81
N HIS A 331 16.44 3.54 -27.61
CA HIS A 331 17.10 2.58 -26.72
C HIS A 331 18.41 2.09 -27.32
N HIS A 332 19.48 2.17 -26.53
CA HIS A 332 20.79 1.65 -26.91
C HIS A 332 21.04 0.34 -26.15
N ARG A 333 20.99 -0.77 -26.89
CA ARG A 333 21.11 -2.12 -26.32
C ARG A 333 22.52 -2.37 -25.81
N SER A 334 22.63 -2.86 -24.57
CA SER A 334 23.91 -3.27 -24.00
C SER A 334 24.42 -4.57 -24.67
N PRO A 335 25.73 -4.88 -24.62
CA PRO A 335 26.24 -6.16 -25.13
C PRO A 335 25.55 -7.37 -24.49
N LEU A 336 25.27 -7.30 -23.19
CA LEU A 336 24.54 -8.34 -22.47
C LEU A 336 23.12 -8.50 -23.01
N GLU A 337 22.41 -7.40 -23.25
CA GLU A 337 21.06 -7.42 -23.84
C GLU A 337 21.06 -8.10 -25.20
N ILE A 338 22.02 -7.78 -26.08
CA ILE A 338 22.13 -8.39 -27.40
C ILE A 338 22.28 -9.92 -27.30
N GLU A 339 23.15 -10.40 -26.40
CA GLU A 339 23.34 -11.84 -26.18
C GLU A 339 22.08 -12.52 -25.64
N LEU A 340 21.38 -11.89 -24.69
CA LEU A 340 20.16 -12.42 -24.08
C LEU A 340 19.01 -12.44 -25.08
N SER A 341 18.76 -11.34 -25.80
CA SER A 341 17.74 -11.29 -26.85
C SER A 341 17.99 -12.35 -27.91
N ALA A 342 19.24 -12.51 -28.39
CA ALA A 342 19.57 -13.54 -29.38
C ALA A 342 19.31 -14.98 -28.89
N THR A 343 19.34 -15.20 -27.57
CA THR A 343 19.14 -16.53 -26.96
C THR A 343 17.68 -16.81 -26.63
N PHE A 344 16.94 -15.81 -26.13
CA PHE A 344 15.64 -16.01 -25.48
C PHE A 344 14.45 -15.42 -26.22
N GLU A 345 14.66 -14.42 -27.07
CA GLU A 345 13.58 -13.86 -27.89
C GLU A 345 13.21 -14.81 -29.02
N LYS A 346 11.91 -14.86 -29.32
CA LYS A 346 11.35 -15.65 -30.42
C LYS A 346 10.44 -14.74 -31.22
N CYS A 347 11.06 -14.16 -32.24
CA CYS A 347 10.44 -13.49 -33.37
C CYS A 347 10.45 -14.43 -34.58
#